data_AF-A0A950PXN6-F1
#
_entry.id   AF-A0A950PXN6-F1
#
_cell.length_a   1.000
_cell.length_b   1.000
_cell.length_c   1.000
_cell.angle_alpha   90.00
_cell.angle_beta   90.00
_cell.angle_gamma   90.00
#
_symmetry.space_group_name_H-M   'P 1'
#
loop_
_entity.id
_entity.type
_entity.pdbx_description
1 polymer ?
#
loop_
_entity_poly.entity_id
_entity_poly.type
_entity_poly.pdbx_seq_one_letter_code
_entity_poly.pdbx_strand_id
1 'polypeptide(L)'
;MLLEVGRIVKPHGIKGEVIVELVTNRPERLDAGSVLSSDVGDLSVVRATPHQQRWIVAFEGIRDRNRAEELRGTVLRAEPLDGEDDTLWVHELIGAVVYDVEGLFYGRVAEVEANPASDLLVLPQGLIPLTFVVQQETGRVVIDPPEGLIEPRPAIEVVDYDPEWPRIFETEAERLRAGLGDVAVRIEHVGSTSVPGLAAKPNVDIQVSVSDVYDRDAYFPLLFALGYEHVPDPEFRDYPFFGWPSAKAPRTFNLHVCQAGTEMEQRHLRFRDHLRSDPVDRDEYAALKRRLALECGNDIEAYVAAKDAFVKARS
;
A
#
# COMPACT_ATOMS: atom_id res chain seq x y z
N MET A 1 -29.59 6.99 -9.31
CA MET A 1 -29.74 8.17 -8.43
C MET A 1 -29.45 9.41 -9.27
N LEU A 2 -30.31 10.43 -9.29
CA LEU A 2 -30.08 11.64 -10.09
C LEU A 2 -29.20 12.65 -9.33
N LEU A 3 -28.22 13.24 -10.00
CA LEU A 3 -27.33 14.26 -9.45
C LEU A 3 -27.77 15.65 -9.90
N GLU A 4 -27.65 16.68 -9.05
CA GLU A 4 -27.78 18.08 -9.49
C GLU A 4 -26.59 18.45 -10.36
N VAL A 5 -26.86 18.85 -11.61
CA VAL A 5 -25.82 19.13 -12.61
C VAL A 5 -25.78 20.60 -13.03
N GLY A 6 -26.86 21.34 -12.79
CA GLY A 6 -26.89 22.78 -13.02
C GLY A 6 -28.23 23.41 -12.69
N ARG A 7 -28.34 24.70 -12.98
CA ARG A 7 -29.55 25.48 -12.75
C ARG A 7 -29.80 26.46 -13.89
N ILE A 8 -31.07 26.62 -14.25
CA ILE A 8 -31.49 27.66 -15.19
C ILE A 8 -31.53 29.00 -14.45
N VAL A 9 -30.72 29.97 -14.89
CA VAL A 9 -30.55 31.26 -14.21
C VAL A 9 -31.56 32.30 -14.70
N LYS A 10 -31.72 32.42 -16.01
CA LYS A 10 -32.57 33.44 -16.67
C LYS A 10 -32.79 33.13 -18.15
N PRO A 11 -33.86 33.64 -18.80
CA PRO A 11 -33.97 33.55 -20.24
C PRO A 11 -32.93 34.41 -20.97
N HIS A 12 -32.61 33.98 -22.18
CA HIS A 12 -31.72 34.62 -23.13
C HIS A 12 -32.46 34.91 -24.44
N GLY A 13 -32.37 36.13 -24.93
CA GLY A 13 -33.03 36.53 -26.18
C GLY A 13 -34.57 36.41 -26.16
N ILE A 14 -35.14 36.19 -27.35
CA ILE A 14 -36.58 36.05 -27.59
C ILE A 14 -37.01 34.68 -28.13
N LYS A 15 -36.04 33.81 -28.45
CA LYS A 15 -36.24 32.52 -29.14
C LYS A 15 -36.39 31.32 -28.19
N GLY A 16 -36.64 31.58 -26.90
CA GLY A 16 -36.80 30.53 -25.89
C GLY A 16 -35.49 29.95 -25.31
N GLU A 17 -34.35 30.58 -25.56
CA GLU A 17 -33.08 30.16 -24.97
C GLU A 17 -33.01 30.57 -23.49
N VAL A 18 -32.20 29.85 -22.71
CA VAL A 18 -31.94 30.16 -21.31
C VAL A 18 -30.45 30.15 -21.00
N ILE A 19 -30.06 30.87 -19.96
CA ILE A 19 -28.73 30.80 -19.37
C ILE A 19 -28.73 29.69 -18.33
N VAL A 20 -27.87 28.70 -18.51
CA VAL A 20 -27.63 27.60 -17.56
C VAL A 20 -26.28 27.81 -16.89
N GLU A 21 -26.25 27.63 -15.58
CA GLU A 21 -25.06 27.56 -14.76
C GLU A 21 -24.87 26.11 -14.34
N LEU A 22 -23.78 25.48 -14.79
CA LEU A 22 -23.45 24.12 -14.40
C LEU A 22 -22.76 24.11 -13.04
N VAL A 23 -23.10 23.14 -12.21
CA VAL A 23 -22.36 22.81 -10.98
C VAL A 23 -21.39 21.65 -11.18
N THR A 24 -21.40 21.04 -12.36
CA THR A 24 -20.46 20.00 -12.81
C THR A 24 -19.36 20.59 -13.71
N ASN A 25 -18.20 19.93 -13.76
CA ASN A 25 -17.12 20.19 -14.72
C ASN A 25 -17.28 19.42 -16.05
N ARG A 26 -18.41 18.74 -16.27
CA ARG A 26 -18.68 17.91 -17.45
C ARG A 26 -19.60 18.65 -18.44
N PRO A 27 -19.08 19.36 -19.46
CA PRO A 27 -19.89 20.13 -20.40
C PRO A 27 -20.73 19.26 -21.35
N GLU A 28 -20.32 18.02 -21.58
CA GLU A 28 -21.04 17.00 -22.38
C GLU A 28 -22.49 16.74 -21.91
N ARG A 29 -22.84 17.15 -20.68
CA ARG A 29 -24.22 17.15 -20.18
C ARG A 29 -25.17 18.09 -20.95
N LEU A 30 -24.62 19.02 -21.72
CA LEU A 30 -25.36 19.97 -22.55
C LEU A 30 -25.18 19.67 -24.05
N ASP A 31 -24.72 18.48 -24.41
CA ASP A 31 -24.67 18.05 -25.80
C ASP A 31 -26.08 17.94 -26.39
N ALA A 32 -26.18 18.10 -27.71
CA ALA A 32 -27.47 17.97 -28.39
C ALA A 32 -28.00 16.54 -28.22
N GLY A 33 -29.23 16.40 -27.72
CA GLY A 33 -29.87 15.13 -27.42
C GLY A 33 -29.79 14.71 -25.94
N SER A 34 -28.97 15.37 -25.11
CA SER A 34 -28.96 15.11 -23.67
C SER A 34 -30.31 15.45 -23.04
N VAL A 35 -30.77 14.61 -22.11
CA VAL A 35 -32.03 14.83 -21.38
C VAL A 35 -31.72 15.16 -19.92
N LEU A 36 -32.21 16.31 -19.46
CA LEU A 36 -32.04 16.78 -18.09
C LEU A 36 -33.37 16.73 -17.36
N SER A 37 -33.43 15.98 -16.27
CA SER A 37 -34.62 15.87 -15.44
C SER A 37 -34.76 17.08 -14.51
N SER A 38 -35.98 17.57 -14.33
CA SER A 38 -36.27 18.71 -13.47
C SER A 38 -37.62 18.58 -12.78
N ASP A 39 -37.92 19.49 -11.87
CA ASP A 39 -39.23 19.58 -11.20
C ASP A 39 -40.38 19.97 -12.16
N VAL A 40 -40.06 20.51 -13.33
CA VAL A 40 -41.02 20.87 -14.38
C VAL A 40 -41.10 19.85 -15.51
N GLY A 41 -40.47 18.67 -15.33
CA GLY A 41 -40.38 17.60 -16.32
C GLY A 41 -39.00 17.51 -16.98
N ASP A 42 -38.85 16.56 -17.90
CA ASP A 42 -37.60 16.34 -18.60
C ASP A 42 -37.40 17.35 -19.73
N LEU A 43 -36.18 17.87 -19.83
CA LEU A 43 -35.78 18.91 -20.78
C LEU A 43 -34.68 18.37 -21.70
N SER A 44 -35.02 18.16 -22.97
CA SER A 44 -34.08 17.70 -24.01
C SER A 44 -33.29 18.87 -24.58
N VAL A 45 -31.96 18.79 -24.54
CA VAL A 45 -31.07 19.83 -25.08
C VAL A 45 -31.05 19.76 -26.60
N VAL A 46 -31.39 20.85 -27.27
CA VAL A 46 -31.29 20.98 -28.73
C VAL A 46 -29.92 21.50 -29.14
N ARG A 47 -29.42 22.49 -28.39
CA ARG A 47 -28.07 23.03 -28.56
C ARG A 47 -27.66 23.80 -27.31
N ALA A 48 -26.36 23.85 -27.08
CA ALA A 48 -25.75 24.70 -26.07
C ALA A 48 -24.54 25.45 -26.64
N THR A 49 -24.27 26.63 -26.12
CA THR A 49 -23.09 27.41 -26.51
C THR A 49 -22.48 28.07 -25.28
N PRO A 50 -21.14 28.02 -25.10
CA PRO A 50 -20.48 28.71 -24.01
C PRO A 50 -20.75 30.22 -24.04
N HIS A 51 -21.00 30.81 -22.89
CA HIS A 51 -21.22 32.23 -22.71
C HIS A 51 -20.68 32.70 -21.36
N GLN A 52 -19.47 33.25 -21.37
CA GLN A 52 -18.70 33.56 -20.15
C GLN A 52 -18.52 32.30 -19.29
N GLN A 53 -18.80 32.35 -17.99
CA GLN A 53 -18.73 31.20 -17.06
C GLN A 53 -20.02 30.36 -17.07
N ARG A 54 -20.87 30.48 -18.10
CA ARG A 54 -22.21 29.88 -18.19
C ARG A 54 -22.48 29.40 -19.61
N TRP A 55 -23.67 28.86 -19.83
CA TRP A 55 -24.10 28.31 -21.11
C TRP A 55 -25.41 28.94 -21.58
N ILE A 56 -25.50 29.29 -22.86
CA ILE A 56 -26.78 29.56 -23.52
C ILE A 56 -27.30 28.23 -24.03
N VAL A 57 -28.45 27.77 -23.54
CA VAL A 57 -29.03 26.45 -23.85
C VAL A 57 -30.41 26.64 -24.46
N ALA A 58 -30.67 25.93 -25.55
CA ALA A 58 -31.99 25.79 -26.14
C ALA A 58 -32.52 24.40 -25.83
N PHE A 59 -33.72 24.33 -25.24
CA PHE A 59 -34.41 23.08 -24.95
C PHE A 59 -35.52 22.82 -25.98
N GLU A 60 -35.81 21.55 -26.22
CA GLU A 60 -36.89 21.14 -27.10
C GLU A 60 -38.24 21.65 -26.56
N GLY A 61 -39.08 22.17 -27.44
CA GLY A 61 -40.40 22.70 -27.07
C GLY A 61 -40.41 24.12 -26.47
N ILE A 62 -39.26 24.69 -26.09
CA ILE A 62 -39.17 26.05 -25.53
C ILE A 62 -38.81 27.04 -26.65
N ARG A 63 -39.82 27.72 -27.19
CA ARG A 63 -39.68 28.51 -28.43
C ARG A 63 -39.82 30.03 -28.27
N ASP A 64 -40.23 30.48 -27.09
CA ASP A 64 -40.43 31.89 -26.81
C ASP A 64 -39.91 32.28 -25.43
N ARG A 65 -39.75 33.60 -25.23
CA ARG A 65 -39.22 34.17 -23.99
C ARG A 65 -40.11 33.90 -22.78
N ASN A 66 -41.42 33.84 -22.95
CA ASN A 66 -42.34 33.67 -21.83
C ASN A 66 -42.17 32.28 -21.23
N ARG A 67 -42.10 31.26 -22.08
CA ARG A 67 -41.86 29.88 -21.65
C ARG A 67 -40.47 29.70 -21.04
N ALA A 68 -39.45 30.40 -21.57
CA ALA A 68 -38.11 30.39 -20.99
C ALA A 68 -38.03 31.10 -19.63
N GLU A 69 -38.86 32.12 -19.39
CA GLU A 69 -38.95 32.82 -18.09
C GLU A 69 -39.57 31.93 -17.01
N GLU A 70 -40.53 31.07 -17.36
CA GLU A 70 -41.12 30.07 -16.45
C GLU A 70 -40.10 29.04 -15.93
N LEU A 71 -39.03 28.80 -16.69
CA LEU A 71 -37.95 27.88 -16.29
C LEU A 71 -36.90 28.51 -15.38
N ARG A 72 -37.05 29.78 -15.02
CA ARG A 72 -36.07 30.47 -14.15
C ARG A 72 -36.00 29.78 -12.78
N GLY A 73 -34.79 29.44 -12.37
CA GLY A 73 -34.50 28.83 -11.06
C GLY A 73 -34.63 27.31 -11.06
N THR A 74 -35.12 26.70 -12.14
CA THR A 74 -35.27 25.26 -12.28
C THR A 74 -33.93 24.55 -12.11
N VAL A 75 -33.92 23.55 -11.24
CA VAL A 75 -32.76 22.69 -10.97
C VAL A 75 -32.74 21.55 -11.98
N LEU A 76 -31.60 21.41 -12.67
CA LEU A 76 -31.36 20.39 -13.67
C LEU A 76 -30.63 19.23 -13.01
N ARG A 77 -31.16 18.03 -13.21
CA ARG A 77 -30.58 16.78 -12.72
C ARG A 77 -30.36 15.82 -13.88
N ALA A 78 -29.34 14.99 -13.76
CA ALA A 78 -29.11 13.92 -14.73
C ALA A 78 -28.58 12.70 -13.99
N GLU A 79 -28.63 11.55 -14.66
CA GLU A 79 -27.94 10.37 -14.19
C GLU A 79 -26.42 10.66 -14.13
N PRO A 80 -25.69 9.96 -13.23
CA PRO A 80 -24.24 9.93 -13.32
C PRO A 80 -23.89 9.56 -14.76
N LEU A 81 -22.98 10.32 -15.36
CA LEU A 81 -22.40 9.85 -16.61
C LEU A 81 -21.49 8.71 -16.17
N ASP A 82 -21.73 7.51 -16.69
CA ASP A 82 -20.74 6.44 -16.63
C ASP A 82 -19.47 7.06 -17.22
N GLY A 83 -18.46 7.28 -16.37
CA GLY A 83 -17.16 7.67 -16.87
C GLY A 83 -16.70 6.59 -17.84
N GLU A 84 -16.01 6.99 -18.90
CA GLU A 84 -14.92 6.14 -19.36
C GLU A 84 -14.14 5.67 -18.11
N ASP A 85 -13.68 4.42 -18.10
CA ASP A 85 -13.08 3.64 -17.00
C ASP A 85 -11.94 4.34 -16.19
N ASP A 86 -11.68 5.62 -16.40
CA ASP A 86 -10.59 6.44 -15.89
C ASP A 86 -10.94 7.30 -14.65
N THR A 87 -12.16 7.24 -14.12
CA THR A 87 -12.50 7.99 -12.89
C THR A 87 -12.03 7.23 -11.65
N LEU A 88 -10.87 7.61 -11.10
CA LEU A 88 -10.36 7.05 -9.84
C LEU A 88 -11.23 7.47 -8.66
N TRP A 89 -11.91 6.51 -8.02
CA TRP A 89 -12.67 6.77 -6.80
C TRP A 89 -11.78 6.60 -5.57
N VAL A 90 -11.54 7.70 -4.84
CA VAL A 90 -10.65 7.71 -3.66
C VAL A 90 -10.95 6.60 -2.65
N HIS A 91 -12.23 6.28 -2.41
CA HIS A 91 -12.61 5.23 -1.46
C HIS A 91 -12.35 3.81 -1.96
N GLU A 92 -12.21 3.60 -3.27
CA GLU A 92 -11.80 2.32 -3.87
C GLU A 92 -10.28 2.14 -3.87
N LEU A 93 -9.53 3.25 -3.74
CA LEU A 93 -8.06 3.23 -3.64
C LEU A 93 -7.59 2.81 -2.26
N ILE A 94 -8.30 3.21 -1.19
CA ILE A 94 -7.91 2.87 0.19
C ILE A 94 -7.95 1.35 0.40
N GLY A 95 -6.85 0.78 0.84
CA GLY A 95 -6.65 -0.66 1.02
C GLY A 95 -6.31 -1.44 -0.25
N ALA A 96 -6.34 -0.78 -1.42
CA ALA A 96 -5.94 -1.39 -2.68
C ALA A 96 -4.45 -1.73 -2.69
N VAL A 97 -4.11 -2.82 -3.36
CA VAL A 97 -2.72 -3.28 -3.51
C VAL A 97 -2.09 -2.58 -4.71
N VAL A 98 -0.93 -1.95 -4.49
CA VAL A 98 -0.20 -1.19 -5.51
C VAL A 98 0.89 -2.05 -6.14
N TYR A 99 0.90 -2.11 -7.46
CA TYR A 99 1.96 -2.69 -8.28
C TYR A 99 2.43 -1.67 -9.32
N ASP A 100 3.66 -1.78 -9.82
CA ASP A 100 4.04 -1.05 -11.04
C ASP A 100 3.67 -1.81 -12.32
N VAL A 101 3.95 -1.19 -13.46
CA VAL A 101 3.78 -1.77 -14.81
C VAL A 101 4.63 -3.03 -15.05
N GLU A 102 5.71 -3.24 -14.30
CA GLU A 102 6.54 -4.44 -14.33
C GLU A 102 6.00 -5.55 -13.40
N GLY A 103 4.97 -5.24 -12.61
CA GLY A 103 4.37 -6.14 -11.64
C GLY A 103 5.08 -6.18 -10.29
N LEU A 104 6.02 -5.26 -10.02
CA LEU A 104 6.67 -5.15 -8.72
C LEU A 104 5.69 -4.58 -7.70
N PHE A 105 5.72 -5.12 -6.48
CA PHE A 105 4.78 -4.76 -5.42
C PHE A 105 5.27 -3.51 -4.66
N TYR A 106 4.38 -2.56 -4.38
CA TYR A 106 4.69 -1.33 -3.64
C TYR A 106 3.96 -1.23 -2.30
N GLY A 107 3.06 -2.15 -1.95
CA GLY A 107 2.33 -2.06 -0.68
C GLY A 107 0.82 -1.92 -0.87
N ARG A 108 0.15 -1.56 0.23
CA ARG A 108 -1.27 -1.22 0.24
C ARG A 108 -1.43 0.26 0.55
N VAL A 109 -2.36 0.90 -0.15
CA VAL A 109 -2.74 2.30 0.11
C VAL A 109 -3.33 2.39 1.51
N ALA A 110 -2.64 3.07 2.43
CA ALA A 110 -3.13 3.30 3.79
C ALA A 110 -4.22 4.38 3.79
N GLU A 111 -4.01 5.44 3.01
CA GLU A 111 -4.93 6.55 2.84
C GLU A 111 -4.62 7.30 1.53
N VAL A 112 -5.45 8.27 1.21
CA VAL A 112 -5.23 9.20 0.10
C VAL A 112 -5.25 10.61 0.66
N GLU A 113 -4.11 11.29 0.55
CA GLU A 113 -3.95 12.66 1.04
C GLU A 113 -4.21 13.69 -0.06
N ALA A 114 -5.00 14.71 0.26
CA ALA A 114 -5.22 15.83 -0.65
C ALA A 114 -3.96 16.72 -0.73
N ASN A 115 -3.45 16.93 -1.93
CA ASN A 115 -2.27 17.77 -2.16
C ASN A 115 -2.47 18.68 -3.38
N PRO A 116 -2.06 19.97 -3.33
CA PRO A 116 -2.40 20.95 -4.37
C PRO A 116 -2.02 20.58 -5.81
N ALA A 117 -0.99 19.75 -6.01
CA ALA A 117 -0.54 19.35 -7.35
C ALA A 117 -1.20 18.06 -7.85
N SER A 118 -1.41 17.11 -6.93
CA SER A 118 -2.04 15.81 -7.17
C SER A 118 -2.30 15.22 -5.80
N ASP A 119 -3.46 14.59 -5.61
CA ASP A 119 -3.68 13.72 -4.46
C ASP A 119 -2.57 12.66 -4.39
N LEU A 120 -2.24 12.21 -3.19
CA LEU A 120 -1.14 11.30 -2.91
C LEU A 120 -1.68 9.99 -2.34
N LEU A 121 -1.31 8.87 -2.95
CA LEU A 121 -1.42 7.56 -2.33
C LEU A 121 -0.39 7.48 -1.21
N VAL A 122 -0.85 7.24 0.01
CA VAL A 122 0.04 7.04 1.16
C VAL A 122 0.33 5.56 1.29
N LEU A 123 1.60 5.20 1.12
CA LEU A 123 2.14 3.87 1.37
C LEU A 123 3.08 3.94 2.58
N PRO A 124 3.31 2.84 3.31
CA PRO A 124 4.11 2.94 4.53
C PRO A 124 5.59 3.27 4.30
N GLN A 125 6.09 3.18 3.07
CA GLN A 125 7.45 3.60 2.69
C GLN A 125 7.53 4.88 1.86
N GLY A 126 6.41 5.54 1.55
CA GLY A 126 6.43 6.77 0.77
C GLY A 126 5.09 7.21 0.19
N LEU A 127 5.12 8.33 -0.51
CA LEU A 127 3.95 8.97 -1.11
C LEU A 127 4.04 8.87 -2.63
N ILE A 128 2.95 8.46 -3.28
CA ILE A 128 2.88 8.36 -4.75
C ILE A 128 1.77 9.28 -5.26
N PRO A 129 2.09 10.31 -6.06
CA PRO A 129 1.07 11.10 -6.73
C PRO A 129 0.14 10.25 -7.61
N LEU A 130 -1.17 10.47 -7.49
CA LEU A 130 -2.20 9.81 -8.31
C LEU A 130 -1.96 9.97 -9.82
N THR A 131 -1.22 11.01 -10.24
CA THR A 131 -0.81 11.20 -11.65
C THR A 131 0.03 10.05 -12.21
N PHE A 132 0.61 9.20 -11.35
CA PHE A 132 1.34 8.02 -11.78
C PHE A 132 0.48 6.75 -11.84
N VAL A 133 -0.81 6.81 -11.47
CA VAL A 133 -1.72 5.66 -11.60
C VAL A 133 -2.09 5.50 -13.08
N VAL A 134 -1.83 4.31 -13.63
CA VAL A 134 -2.09 3.98 -15.04
C VAL A 134 -3.24 2.98 -15.22
N GLN A 135 -3.62 2.26 -14.15
CA GLN A 135 -4.77 1.34 -14.17
C GLN A 135 -5.32 1.17 -12.75
N GLN A 136 -6.64 1.05 -12.63
CA GLN A 136 -7.33 0.70 -11.37
C GLN A 136 -8.31 -0.45 -11.61
N GLU A 137 -8.28 -1.43 -10.72
CA GLU A 137 -9.29 -2.49 -10.60
C GLU A 137 -9.74 -2.58 -9.14
N THR A 138 -10.83 -3.28 -8.85
CA THR A 138 -11.29 -3.47 -7.46
C THR A 138 -10.17 -4.07 -6.60
N GLY A 139 -9.66 -3.29 -5.64
CA GLY A 139 -8.60 -3.70 -4.72
C GLY A 139 -7.19 -3.74 -5.32
N ARG A 140 -6.97 -3.24 -6.54
CA ARG A 140 -5.65 -3.20 -7.19
C ARG A 140 -5.42 -1.88 -7.93
N VAL A 141 -4.23 -1.32 -7.79
CA VAL A 141 -3.77 -0.12 -8.49
C VAL A 141 -2.46 -0.45 -9.20
N VAL A 142 -2.33 -0.03 -10.47
CA VAL A 142 -1.08 -0.10 -11.23
C VAL A 142 -0.53 1.30 -11.40
N ILE A 143 0.76 1.48 -11.09
CA ILE A 143 1.48 2.75 -11.20
C ILE A 143 2.63 2.68 -12.21
N ASP A 144 3.03 3.82 -12.74
CA ASP A 144 4.24 4.01 -13.54
C ASP A 144 5.06 5.19 -12.96
N PRO A 145 5.71 5.00 -11.79
CA PRO A 145 6.47 6.06 -11.14
C PRO A 145 7.85 6.26 -11.81
N PRO A 146 8.40 7.48 -11.83
CA PRO A 146 9.77 7.71 -12.25
C PRO A 146 10.75 7.02 -11.28
N GLU A 147 11.90 6.61 -11.82
CA GLU A 147 12.99 6.01 -11.05
C GLU A 147 13.39 6.89 -9.85
N GLY A 148 13.57 6.26 -8.69
CA GLY A 148 13.96 6.93 -7.45
C GLY A 148 12.85 7.70 -6.74
N LEU A 149 11.60 7.67 -7.22
CA LEU A 149 10.47 8.24 -6.47
C LEU A 149 10.22 7.46 -5.17
N ILE A 150 10.15 6.14 -5.29
CA ILE A 150 9.91 5.19 -4.20
C ILE A 150 10.38 3.81 -4.67
N GLU A 151 10.91 3.02 -3.75
CA GLU A 151 11.38 1.66 -4.06
C GLU A 151 10.25 0.64 -3.90
N PRO A 152 10.18 -0.39 -4.77
CA PRO A 152 9.25 -1.49 -4.59
C PRO A 152 9.58 -2.28 -3.32
N ARG A 153 8.55 -2.83 -2.68
CA ARG A 153 8.70 -3.78 -1.58
C ARG A 153 9.00 -5.17 -2.14
N PRO A 154 9.94 -5.91 -1.54
CA PRO A 154 10.17 -7.30 -1.93
C PRO A 154 8.92 -8.13 -1.63
N ALA A 155 8.53 -8.97 -2.59
CA ALA A 155 7.43 -9.91 -2.40
C ALA A 155 7.72 -10.87 -1.23
N ILE A 156 6.67 -11.33 -0.56
CA ILE A 156 6.76 -12.36 0.47
C ILE A 156 6.85 -13.71 -0.24
N GLU A 157 8.08 -14.07 -0.61
CA GLU A 157 8.35 -15.38 -1.20
C GLU A 157 8.69 -16.39 -0.09
N VAL A 158 7.94 -17.49 -0.03
CA VAL A 158 8.24 -18.63 0.84
C VAL A 158 8.73 -19.77 -0.04
N VAL A 159 10.02 -20.06 0.05
CA VAL A 159 10.69 -21.11 -0.72
C VAL A 159 10.84 -22.38 0.11
N ASP A 160 11.08 -23.50 -0.56
CA ASP A 160 11.45 -24.74 0.09
C ASP A 160 12.77 -24.60 0.85
N TYR A 161 12.98 -25.49 1.83
CA TYR A 161 14.19 -25.45 2.65
C TYR A 161 15.45 -25.62 1.79
N ASP A 162 16.37 -24.66 1.90
CA ASP A 162 17.67 -24.72 1.26
C ASP A 162 18.72 -25.29 2.22
N PRO A 163 19.34 -26.46 1.91
CA PRO A 163 20.38 -27.04 2.74
C PRO A 163 21.66 -26.18 2.84
N GLU A 164 21.80 -25.14 2.03
CA GLU A 164 22.91 -24.18 2.13
C GLU A 164 22.71 -23.14 3.24
N TRP A 165 21.48 -22.94 3.77
CA TRP A 165 21.23 -21.93 4.81
C TRP A 165 22.11 -22.07 6.06
N PRO A 166 22.37 -23.27 6.61
CA PRO A 166 23.32 -23.42 7.71
C PRO A 166 24.73 -22.97 7.35
N ARG A 167 25.21 -23.23 6.13
CA ARG A 167 26.54 -22.80 5.69
C ARG A 167 26.62 -21.28 5.49
N ILE A 168 25.55 -20.68 4.94
CA ILE A 168 25.40 -19.23 4.79
C ILE A 168 25.43 -18.57 6.18
N PHE A 169 24.68 -19.12 7.14
CA PHE A 169 24.72 -18.68 8.53
C PHE A 169 26.14 -18.76 9.11
N GLU A 170 26.82 -19.91 9.02
CA GLU A 170 28.14 -20.06 9.65
C GLU A 170 29.17 -19.08 9.07
N THR A 171 29.13 -18.85 7.76
CA THR A 171 30.01 -17.86 7.11
C THR A 171 29.77 -16.45 7.68
N GLU A 172 28.51 -16.07 7.89
CA GLU A 172 28.18 -14.77 8.46
C GLU A 172 28.47 -14.70 9.97
N ALA A 173 28.21 -15.78 10.70
CA ALA A 173 28.51 -15.89 12.12
C ALA A 173 30.02 -15.75 12.37
N GLU A 174 30.88 -16.31 11.52
CA GLU A 174 32.33 -16.07 11.57
C GLU A 174 32.68 -14.59 11.36
N ARG A 175 32.06 -13.91 10.38
CA ARG A 175 32.28 -12.47 10.14
C ARG A 175 31.83 -11.63 11.34
N LEU A 176 30.66 -11.94 11.91
CA LEU A 176 30.12 -11.28 13.10
C LEU A 176 31.01 -11.50 14.32
N ARG A 177 31.45 -12.75 14.59
CA ARG A 177 32.39 -13.07 15.68
C ARG A 177 33.69 -12.27 15.54
N ALA A 178 34.24 -12.20 14.33
CA ALA A 178 35.47 -11.44 14.07
C ALA A 178 35.30 -9.92 14.28
N GLY A 179 34.14 -9.35 13.90
CA GLY A 179 33.88 -7.91 14.01
C GLY A 179 33.39 -7.45 15.38
N LEU A 180 32.68 -8.30 16.12
CA LEU A 180 32.13 -7.99 17.45
C LEU A 180 33.06 -8.39 18.59
N GLY A 181 33.91 -9.40 18.39
CA GLY A 181 34.79 -9.93 19.43
C GLY A 181 34.02 -10.31 20.70
N ASP A 182 34.55 -9.94 21.85
CA ASP A 182 33.99 -10.28 23.17
C ASP A 182 32.64 -9.61 23.48
N VAL A 183 32.21 -8.64 22.65
CA VAL A 183 30.90 -7.99 22.79
C VAL A 183 29.78 -8.99 22.49
N ALA A 184 29.99 -9.88 21.52
CA ALA A 184 29.05 -10.95 21.20
C ALA A 184 29.30 -12.16 22.11
N VAL A 185 28.51 -12.28 23.18
CA VAL A 185 28.57 -13.40 24.11
C VAL A 185 28.13 -14.71 23.44
N ARG A 186 27.13 -14.65 22.54
CA ARG A 186 26.69 -15.78 21.71
C ARG A 186 26.20 -15.30 20.35
N ILE A 187 26.35 -16.16 19.33
CA ILE A 187 25.79 -15.96 18.00
C ILE A 187 25.13 -17.27 17.57
N GLU A 188 23.83 -17.22 17.31
CA GLU A 188 22.98 -18.39 17.07
C GLU A 188 22.16 -18.24 15.78
N HIS A 189 22.01 -19.33 15.03
CA HIS A 189 21.09 -19.38 13.90
C HIS A 189 19.68 -19.58 14.45
N VAL A 190 18.80 -18.63 14.17
CA VAL A 190 17.41 -18.63 14.63
C VAL A 190 16.44 -18.48 13.46
N GLY A 191 15.15 -18.35 13.75
CA GLY A 191 14.13 -18.22 12.72
C GLY A 191 13.94 -19.49 11.89
N SER A 192 13.17 -19.38 10.82
CA SER A 192 12.74 -20.56 10.05
C SER A 192 13.87 -21.23 9.26
N THR A 193 14.85 -20.46 8.78
CA THR A 193 15.97 -20.99 7.99
C THR A 193 16.93 -21.85 8.82
N SER A 194 16.83 -21.80 10.16
CA SER A 194 17.58 -22.65 11.08
C SER A 194 16.95 -24.03 11.32
N VAL A 195 15.76 -24.31 10.77
CA VAL A 195 15.02 -25.56 10.98
C VAL A 195 15.07 -26.42 9.70
N PRO A 196 15.79 -27.55 9.71
CA PRO A 196 15.87 -28.43 8.54
C PRO A 196 14.50 -28.89 8.02
N GLY A 197 14.29 -28.70 6.71
CA GLY A 197 13.04 -29.07 6.02
C GLY A 197 11.90 -28.06 6.14
N LEU A 198 12.07 -26.95 6.87
CA LEU A 198 11.05 -25.91 7.01
C LEU A 198 11.11 -24.90 5.87
N ALA A 199 10.07 -24.82 5.04
CA ALA A 199 9.93 -23.78 4.01
C ALA A 199 9.92 -22.37 4.64
N ALA A 200 10.62 -21.40 4.06
CA ALA A 200 10.83 -20.09 4.68
C ALA A 200 11.03 -18.97 3.65
N LYS A 201 10.94 -17.71 4.10
CA LYS A 201 11.56 -16.61 3.36
C LYS A 201 13.09 -16.83 3.35
N PRO A 202 13.79 -16.56 2.23
CA PRO A 202 15.24 -16.80 2.12
C PRO A 202 16.08 -15.74 2.85
N ASN A 203 15.70 -15.42 4.09
CA ASN A 203 16.38 -14.49 4.99
C ASN A 203 16.98 -15.30 6.15
N VAL A 204 18.28 -15.12 6.41
CA VAL A 204 18.94 -15.80 7.52
C VAL A 204 18.80 -14.93 8.78
N ASP A 205 18.01 -15.39 9.73
CA ASP A 205 17.85 -14.74 11.03
C ASP A 205 18.95 -15.18 12.00
N ILE A 206 19.66 -14.22 12.58
CA ILE A 206 20.79 -14.44 13.47
C ILE A 206 20.50 -13.73 14.79
N GLN A 207 20.60 -14.46 15.90
CA GLN A 207 20.56 -13.86 17.23
C GLN A 207 21.98 -13.56 17.70
N VAL A 208 22.22 -12.33 18.12
CA VAL A 208 23.46 -11.89 18.76
C VAL A 208 23.15 -11.55 20.22
N SER A 209 23.63 -12.38 21.15
CA SER A 209 23.49 -12.13 22.58
C SER A 209 24.65 -11.26 23.07
N VAL A 210 24.35 -10.11 23.67
CA VAL A 210 25.33 -9.20 24.31
C VAL A 210 25.15 -9.23 25.83
N SER A 211 26.14 -8.75 26.60
CA SER A 211 26.05 -8.71 28.07
C SER A 211 25.02 -7.70 28.58
N ASP A 212 24.93 -6.55 27.92
CA ASP A 212 23.97 -5.47 28.19
C ASP A 212 23.45 -4.92 26.86
N VAL A 213 22.15 -5.10 26.59
CA VAL A 213 21.51 -4.64 25.35
C VAL A 213 21.28 -3.13 25.34
N TYR A 214 21.40 -2.46 26.49
CA TYR A 214 21.26 -1.02 26.59
C TYR A 214 22.58 -0.27 26.31
N ASP A 215 23.72 -0.95 26.38
CA ASP A 215 25.03 -0.41 26.02
C ASP A 215 25.23 -0.40 24.50
N ARG A 216 24.43 0.41 23.82
CA ARG A 216 24.41 0.50 22.36
C ARG A 216 25.74 0.99 21.78
N ASP A 217 26.46 1.83 22.52
CA ASP A 217 27.76 2.35 22.10
C ASP A 217 28.80 1.23 21.96
N ALA A 218 28.64 0.11 22.69
CA ALA A 218 29.54 -1.04 22.60
C ALA A 218 29.40 -1.85 21.29
N TYR A 219 28.22 -1.89 20.66
CA TYR A 219 27.99 -2.78 19.51
C TYR A 219 27.37 -2.14 18.27
N PHE A 220 26.63 -1.03 18.37
CA PHE A 220 26.07 -0.34 17.20
C PHE A 220 27.16 0.06 16.20
N PRO A 221 28.27 0.72 16.60
CA PRO A 221 29.32 1.10 15.67
C PRO A 221 29.97 -0.10 14.96
N LEU A 222 30.10 -1.23 15.66
CA LEU A 222 30.68 -2.46 15.12
C LEU A 222 29.75 -3.08 14.06
N LEU A 223 28.44 -3.14 14.34
CA LEU A 223 27.45 -3.64 13.38
C LEU A 223 27.34 -2.73 12.14
N PHE A 224 27.42 -1.41 12.33
CA PHE A 224 27.49 -0.46 11.21
C PHE A 224 28.75 -0.63 10.37
N ALA A 225 29.91 -0.83 11.01
CA ALA A 225 31.17 -1.11 10.31
C ALA A 225 31.12 -2.44 9.53
N LEU A 226 30.36 -3.42 10.04
CA LEU A 226 30.06 -4.68 9.36
C LEU A 226 29.03 -4.53 8.24
N GLY A 227 28.43 -3.35 8.07
CA GLY A 227 27.56 -3.00 6.95
C GLY A 227 26.07 -3.21 7.21
N TYR A 228 25.67 -3.49 8.45
CA TYR A 228 24.26 -3.59 8.85
C TYR A 228 23.62 -2.23 9.09
N GLU A 229 22.31 -2.14 8.89
CA GLU A 229 21.53 -0.94 9.16
C GLU A 229 20.55 -1.21 10.30
N HIS A 230 20.53 -0.33 11.30
CA HIS A 230 19.57 -0.41 12.39
C HIS A 230 18.19 -0.03 11.86
N VAL A 231 17.21 -0.91 12.09
CA VAL A 231 15.82 -0.67 11.71
C VAL A 231 15.10 -0.24 12.99
N PRO A 232 14.75 1.05 13.15
CA PRO A 232 14.14 1.52 14.37
C PRO A 232 12.73 0.96 14.52
N ASP A 233 12.46 0.33 15.66
CA ASP A 233 11.11 -0.07 16.07
C ASP A 233 10.74 0.70 17.35
N PRO A 234 9.76 1.64 17.29
CA PRO A 234 9.32 2.40 18.46
C PRO A 234 8.68 1.52 19.56
N GLU A 235 8.09 0.39 19.19
CA GLU A 235 7.40 -0.51 20.13
C GLU A 235 8.37 -1.48 20.82
N PHE A 236 9.52 -1.75 20.18
CA PHE A 236 10.53 -2.71 20.65
C PHE A 236 11.90 -2.06 20.90
N ARG A 237 11.90 -0.96 21.67
CA ARG A 237 13.15 -0.24 22.04
C ARG A 237 14.18 -1.15 22.73
N ASP A 238 13.74 -2.16 23.47
CA ASP A 238 14.61 -3.05 24.26
C ASP A 238 15.07 -4.27 23.45
N TYR A 239 14.77 -4.30 22.14
CA TYR A 239 15.09 -5.40 21.24
C TYR A 239 15.61 -4.86 19.90
N PRO A 240 16.89 -4.45 19.84
CA PRO A 240 17.45 -3.83 18.63
C PRO A 240 17.51 -4.81 17.46
N PHE A 241 16.97 -4.37 16.33
CA PHE A 241 16.92 -5.13 15.09
C PHE A 241 17.78 -4.46 14.01
N PHE A 242 18.55 -5.26 13.26
CA PHE A 242 19.35 -4.76 12.15
C PHE A 242 19.10 -5.58 10.88
N GLY A 243 18.90 -4.88 9.78
CA GLY A 243 18.75 -5.48 8.46
C GLY A 243 20.04 -5.40 7.64
N TRP A 244 20.21 -6.36 6.74
CA TRP A 244 21.14 -6.20 5.62
C TRP A 244 20.58 -5.18 4.61
N PRO A 245 21.37 -4.20 4.14
CA PRO A 245 20.88 -3.20 3.21
C PRO A 245 20.39 -3.85 1.91
N SER A 246 19.15 -3.55 1.50
CA SER A 246 18.52 -4.07 0.28
C SER A 246 19.34 -3.74 -0.99
N ALA A 247 20.04 -2.60 -0.99
CA ALA A 247 20.91 -2.16 -2.08
C ALA A 247 22.17 -3.02 -2.30
N LYS A 248 22.53 -3.91 -1.36
CA LYS A 248 23.79 -4.68 -1.41
C LYS A 248 23.62 -6.12 -1.92
N ALA A 249 22.46 -6.75 -1.75
CA ALA A 249 22.14 -8.07 -2.29
C ALA A 249 20.68 -8.46 -2.03
N PRO A 250 20.06 -9.33 -2.86
CA PRO A 250 18.71 -9.85 -2.62
C PRO A 250 18.62 -10.82 -1.43
N ARG A 251 19.76 -11.34 -0.92
CA ARG A 251 19.81 -12.25 0.23
C ARG A 251 20.12 -11.44 1.48
N THR A 252 19.23 -11.52 2.47
CA THR A 252 19.23 -10.62 3.61
C THR A 252 19.50 -11.37 4.91
N PHE A 253 20.44 -10.84 5.69
CA PHE A 253 20.64 -11.21 7.08
C PHE A 253 19.76 -10.31 7.96
N ASN A 254 19.10 -10.92 8.92
CA ASN A 254 18.31 -10.25 9.94
C ASN A 254 19.00 -10.46 11.28
N LEU A 255 19.50 -9.40 11.91
CA LEU A 255 20.11 -9.50 13.24
C LEU A 255 19.12 -9.11 14.31
N HIS A 256 19.01 -10.00 15.28
CA HIS A 256 18.22 -9.87 16.49
C HIS A 256 19.19 -9.73 17.66
N VAL A 257 19.32 -8.53 18.23
CA VAL A 257 20.21 -8.32 19.38
C VAL A 257 19.41 -8.44 20.67
N CYS A 258 19.88 -9.27 21.59
CA CYS A 258 19.25 -9.46 22.89
C CYS A 258 20.29 -9.56 24.00
N GLN A 259 19.86 -9.40 25.25
CA GLN A 259 20.74 -9.55 26.40
C GLN A 259 20.86 -11.02 26.80
N ALA A 260 22.09 -11.48 27.00
CA ALA A 260 22.39 -12.85 27.41
C ALA A 260 21.72 -13.19 28.76
N GLY A 261 21.16 -14.39 28.87
CA GLY A 261 20.48 -14.88 30.06
C GLY A 261 19.05 -14.41 30.26
N THR A 262 18.50 -13.62 29.34
CA THR A 262 17.11 -13.13 29.42
C THR A 262 16.10 -14.08 28.76
N GLU A 263 14.82 -13.89 29.06
CA GLU A 263 13.72 -14.63 28.41
C GLU A 263 13.70 -14.36 26.89
N MET A 264 14.05 -13.14 26.48
CA MET A 264 14.17 -12.77 25.06
C MET A 264 15.22 -13.60 24.32
N GLU A 265 16.39 -13.86 24.93
CA GLU A 265 17.41 -14.76 24.35
C GLU A 265 16.85 -16.17 24.13
N GLN A 266 16.05 -16.65 25.08
CA GLN A 266 15.51 -18.01 25.05
C GLN A 266 14.34 -18.17 24.07
N ARG A 267 13.56 -17.11 23.82
CA ARG A 267 12.33 -17.17 23.01
C ARG A 267 12.60 -17.71 21.60
N HIS A 268 13.61 -17.20 20.89
CA HIS A 268 13.92 -17.69 19.54
C HIS A 268 14.49 -19.11 19.54
N LEU A 269 15.34 -19.42 20.53
CA LEU A 269 15.98 -20.72 20.65
C LEU A 269 14.93 -21.81 20.92
N ARG A 270 14.00 -21.57 21.86
CA ARG A 270 12.90 -22.48 22.17
C ARG A 270 12.03 -22.77 20.97
N PHE A 271 11.60 -21.73 20.26
CA PHE A 271 10.74 -21.92 19.08
C PHE A 271 11.47 -22.69 17.96
N ARG A 272 12.74 -22.37 17.70
CA ARG A 272 13.59 -23.14 16.76
C ARG A 272 13.69 -24.61 17.17
N ASP A 273 14.08 -24.85 18.42
CA ASP A 273 14.37 -26.19 18.90
C ASP A 273 13.09 -27.04 19.00
N HIS A 274 11.96 -26.43 19.33
CA HIS A 274 10.63 -27.02 19.23
C HIS A 274 10.35 -27.53 17.82
N LEU A 275 10.43 -26.66 16.80
CA LEU A 275 10.19 -27.05 15.41
C LEU A 275 11.22 -28.04 14.83
N ARG A 276 12.43 -28.09 15.38
CA ARG A 276 13.41 -29.14 15.04
C ARG A 276 13.02 -30.50 15.60
N SER A 277 12.37 -30.52 16.77
CA SER A 277 11.97 -31.74 17.46
C SER A 277 10.57 -32.25 17.10
N ASP A 278 9.69 -31.39 16.60
CA ASP A 278 8.31 -31.70 16.25
C ASP A 278 8.03 -31.48 14.75
N PRO A 279 8.08 -32.55 13.93
CA PRO A 279 7.77 -32.47 12.50
C PRO A 279 6.33 -32.06 12.19
N VAL A 280 5.38 -32.34 13.09
CA VAL A 280 3.96 -32.00 12.87
C VAL A 280 3.80 -30.48 12.92
N ASP A 281 4.28 -29.85 13.99
CA ASP A 281 4.24 -28.40 14.13
C ASP A 281 5.11 -27.69 13.09
N ARG A 282 6.24 -28.28 12.68
CA ARG A 282 7.05 -27.78 11.56
C ARG A 282 6.24 -27.72 10.27
N ASP A 283 5.57 -28.80 9.91
CA ASP A 283 4.84 -28.91 8.65
C ASP A 283 3.57 -28.04 8.67
N GLU A 284 2.89 -27.93 9.83
CA GLU A 284 1.79 -26.99 10.04
C GLU A 284 2.25 -25.54 9.88
N TYR A 285 3.40 -25.19 10.44
CA TYR A 285 3.97 -23.85 10.30
C TYR A 285 4.39 -23.54 8.86
N ALA A 286 4.93 -24.52 8.14
CA ALA A 286 5.25 -24.39 6.72
C ALA A 286 3.99 -24.10 5.89
N ALA A 287 2.91 -24.86 6.12
CA ALA A 287 1.63 -24.68 5.45
C ALA A 287 1.01 -23.32 5.77
N LEU A 288 1.04 -22.90 7.05
CA LEU A 288 0.59 -21.58 7.48
C LEU A 288 1.34 -20.48 6.73
N LYS A 289 2.67 -20.54 6.66
CA LYS A 289 3.48 -19.53 5.98
C LYS A 289 3.18 -19.42 4.49
N ARG A 290 3.04 -20.55 3.78
CA ARG A 290 2.69 -20.53 2.36
C ARG A 290 1.31 -19.93 2.13
N ARG A 291 0.34 -20.29 2.97
CA ARG A 291 -1.01 -19.74 2.90
C ARG A 291 -1.01 -18.23 3.17
N LEU A 292 -0.34 -17.77 4.23
CA LEU A 292 -0.25 -16.35 4.56
C LEU A 292 0.50 -15.53 3.52
N ALA A 293 1.52 -16.09 2.86
CA ALA A 293 2.21 -15.42 1.76
C ALA A 293 1.23 -15.07 0.61
N LEU A 294 0.24 -15.92 0.36
CA LEU A 294 -0.83 -15.67 -0.63
C LEU A 294 -1.90 -14.71 -0.08
N GLU A 295 -2.36 -14.93 1.16
CA GLU A 295 -3.48 -14.17 1.76
C GLU A 295 -3.10 -12.72 2.10
N CYS A 296 -1.86 -12.45 2.52
CA CYS A 296 -1.45 -11.12 2.97
C CYS A 296 -1.19 -10.15 1.80
N GLY A 297 -1.09 -10.64 0.56
CA GLY A 297 -0.84 -9.80 -0.61
C GLY A 297 0.46 -9.01 -0.48
N ASN A 298 1.54 -9.69 -0.09
CA ASN A 298 2.88 -9.13 0.16
C ASN A 298 3.00 -8.09 1.30
N ASP A 299 1.95 -7.88 2.09
CA ASP A 299 2.03 -7.08 3.31
C ASP A 299 2.83 -7.81 4.40
N ILE A 300 4.05 -7.34 4.67
CA ILE A 300 4.96 -7.98 5.61
C ILE A 300 4.51 -7.85 7.06
N GLU A 301 3.86 -6.74 7.42
CA GLU A 301 3.37 -6.50 8.77
C GLU A 301 2.19 -7.42 9.06
N ALA A 302 1.23 -7.48 8.12
CA ALA A 302 0.11 -8.43 8.20
C ALA A 302 0.60 -9.88 8.27
N TYR A 303 1.60 -10.24 7.45
CA TYR A 303 2.20 -11.57 7.46
C TYR A 303 2.89 -11.91 8.78
N VAL A 304 3.64 -10.99 9.37
CA VAL A 304 4.28 -11.19 10.68
C VAL A 304 3.23 -11.33 11.77
N ALA A 305 2.26 -10.42 11.83
CA ALA A 305 1.18 -10.44 12.82
C ALA A 305 0.35 -11.72 12.76
N ALA A 306 0.02 -12.20 11.55
CA ALA A 306 -0.79 -13.40 11.36
C ALA A 306 -0.12 -14.70 11.83
N LYS A 307 1.22 -14.72 11.98
CA LYS A 307 1.97 -15.86 12.54
C LYS A 307 2.09 -15.81 14.07
N ASP A 308 1.88 -14.65 14.68
CA ASP A 308 2.22 -14.40 16.08
C ASP A 308 1.52 -15.36 17.04
N ALA A 309 0.23 -15.63 16.81
CA ALA A 309 -0.55 -16.58 17.61
C ALA A 309 0.02 -18.02 17.53
N PHE A 310 0.46 -18.45 16.35
CA PHE A 310 1.08 -19.76 16.17
C PHE A 310 2.40 -19.86 16.94
N VAL A 311 3.25 -18.83 16.82
CA VAL A 311 4.55 -18.76 17.47
C VAL A 311 4.40 -18.76 18.99
N LYS A 312 3.56 -17.87 19.54
CA LYS A 312 3.35 -17.72 20.99
C LYS A 312 2.82 -18.98 21.66
N ALA A 313 2.03 -19.79 20.95
CA ALA A 313 1.51 -21.04 21.50
C ALA A 313 2.60 -22.13 21.67
N ARG A 314 3.78 -21.95 21.08
CA ARG A 314 4.84 -22.97 20.90
C ARG A 314 6.25 -22.46 21.23
N SER A 315 6.35 -21.31 21.93
CA SER A 315 7.62 -20.62 22.28
C SER A 315 7.80 -20.47 23.79
#